data_AF-A0A964JUX7-F1
#
_entry.id   AF-A0A964JUX7-F1
#
_cell.length_a   1.000
_cell.length_b   1.000
_cell.length_c   1.000
_cell.angle_alpha   90.00
_cell.angle_beta   90.00
_cell.angle_gamma   90.00
#
_symmetry.space_group_name_H-M   'P 1'
#
loop_
_entity.id
_entity.type
_entity.pdbx_description
1 polymer ?
#
loop_
_entity_poly.entity_id
_entity_poly.type
_entity_poly.pdbx_seq_one_letter_code
_entity_poly.pdbx_strand_id
1 'polypeptide(L)'
;MAVPYRSTSIFNEKTLPAALRGEHKTKAGVWGVIQVIEGQLGFSLANGEGETILTPDNPGLILPEQTHWVELMGPMQMQVHFYDQRPDDLRAHHRHTDPIAAPATITA
;
A
#
# COMPACT_ATOMS: atom_id res chain seq x y z
N MET A 1 6.62 5.01 19.48
CA MET A 1 5.54 4.43 18.65
C MET A 1 4.47 5.48 18.45
N ALA A 2 4.42 6.08 17.28
CA ALA A 2 3.32 6.97 16.90
C ALA A 2 2.00 6.17 16.86
N VAL A 3 0.91 6.77 17.33
CA VAL A 3 -0.44 6.18 17.31
C VAL A 3 -1.23 6.87 16.20
N PRO A 4 -2.04 6.15 15.40
CA PRO A 4 -2.82 6.82 14.37
C PRO A 4 -3.87 7.72 15.00
N TYR A 5 -3.96 8.97 14.54
CA TYR A 5 -5.00 9.89 15.00
C TYR A 5 -6.35 9.59 14.34
N ARG A 6 -6.34 8.86 13.20
CA ARG A 6 -7.55 8.45 12.48
C ARG A 6 -7.31 7.15 11.73
N SER A 7 -8.35 6.33 11.65
CA SER A 7 -8.41 5.17 10.76
C SER A 7 -9.69 5.23 9.90
N THR A 8 -9.67 4.66 8.72
CA THR A 8 -10.88 4.47 7.89
C THR A 8 -11.74 3.33 8.45
N SER A 9 -12.94 3.11 7.90
CA SER A 9 -13.58 1.79 7.99
C SER A 9 -12.75 0.75 7.23
N ILE A 10 -13.02 -0.53 7.46
CA ILE A 10 -12.47 -1.61 6.64
C ILE A 10 -13.11 -1.55 5.25
N PHE A 11 -12.28 -1.55 4.21
CA PHE A 11 -12.69 -1.68 2.83
C PHE A 11 -12.48 -3.11 2.34
N ASN A 12 -13.32 -3.54 1.41
CA ASN A 12 -13.15 -4.76 0.63
C ASN A 12 -13.19 -4.44 -0.87
N GLU A 13 -13.17 -5.46 -1.73
CA GLU A 13 -13.16 -5.31 -3.18
C GLU A 13 -14.38 -4.55 -3.74
N LYS A 14 -15.48 -4.50 -2.98
CA LYS A 14 -16.73 -3.82 -3.36
C LYS A 14 -16.87 -2.44 -2.75
N THR A 15 -16.28 -2.21 -1.57
CA THR A 15 -16.43 -0.96 -0.81
C THR A 15 -15.23 -0.03 -0.94
N LEU A 16 -14.12 -0.47 -1.54
CA LEU A 16 -12.95 0.37 -1.79
C LEU A 16 -13.32 1.59 -2.67
N PRO A 17 -13.21 2.82 -2.15
CA PRO A 17 -13.57 4.01 -2.90
C PRO A 17 -12.76 4.15 -4.19
N ALA A 18 -13.42 4.51 -5.29
CA ALA A 18 -12.76 4.73 -6.58
C ALA A 18 -11.63 5.76 -6.52
N ALA A 19 -11.74 6.75 -5.64
CA ALA A 19 -10.71 7.76 -5.43
C ALA A 19 -9.37 7.19 -4.93
N LEU A 20 -9.38 6.07 -4.19
CA LEU A 20 -8.13 5.43 -3.74
C LEU A 20 -7.49 4.59 -4.86
N ARG A 21 -8.28 4.20 -5.87
CA ARG A 21 -7.81 3.45 -7.04
C ARG A 21 -7.24 4.34 -8.15
N GLY A 22 -7.34 5.65 -8.01
CA GLY A 22 -6.65 6.63 -8.85
C GLY A 22 -5.52 7.32 -8.08
N GLU A 23 -4.74 8.14 -8.79
CA GLU A 23 -3.68 8.93 -8.17
C GLU A 23 -4.24 9.87 -7.10
N HIS A 24 -3.67 9.78 -5.90
CA HIS A 24 -3.96 10.66 -4.79
C HIS A 24 -2.75 10.76 -3.87
N LYS A 25 -2.84 11.65 -2.88
CA LYS A 25 -1.78 11.85 -1.88
C LYS A 25 -2.36 12.29 -0.55
N THR A 26 -1.61 12.04 0.52
CA THR A 26 -1.88 12.65 1.83
C THR A 26 -1.46 14.13 1.83
N LYS A 27 -1.89 14.87 2.86
CA LYS A 27 -1.46 16.26 3.07
C LYS A 27 -0.03 16.30 3.61
N ALA A 28 0.62 17.46 3.52
CA ALA A 28 1.86 17.74 4.22
C ALA A 28 1.74 17.39 5.72
N GLY A 29 2.79 16.75 6.26
CA GLY A 29 2.83 16.27 7.65
C GLY A 29 1.92 15.08 7.97
N VAL A 30 1.29 14.44 6.97
CA VAL A 30 0.42 13.26 7.19
C VAL A 30 1.02 12.03 6.55
N TRP A 31 1.32 11.02 7.37
CA TRP A 31 1.68 9.69 6.92
C TRP A 31 0.44 8.82 6.81
N GLY A 32 0.40 8.00 5.76
CA GLY A 32 -0.61 6.96 5.59
C GLY A 32 0.00 5.59 5.79
N VAL A 33 -0.74 4.67 6.39
CA VAL A 33 -0.39 3.25 6.45
C VAL A 33 -1.55 2.46 5.92
N ILE A 34 -1.33 1.74 4.83
CA ILE A 34 -2.27 0.76 4.29
C ILE A 34 -1.99 -0.57 5.00
N GLN A 35 -2.88 -0.95 5.90
CA GLN A 35 -2.88 -2.26 6.52
C GLN A 35 -3.81 -3.18 5.71
N VAL A 36 -3.25 -4.24 5.14
CA VAL A 36 -4.04 -5.34 4.61
C VAL A 36 -4.37 -6.29 5.77
N ILE A 37 -5.63 -6.67 5.89
CA ILE A 37 -6.13 -7.61 6.90
C ILE A 37 -6.21 -9.01 6.27
N GLU A 38 -6.69 -9.08 5.03
CA GLU A 38 -6.83 -10.32 4.27
C GLU A 38 -6.59 -10.04 2.78
N GLY A 39 -6.05 -11.02 2.06
CA GLY A 39 -5.81 -10.92 0.62
C GLY A 39 -4.57 -10.09 0.28
N GLN A 40 -4.60 -9.45 -0.89
CA GLN A 40 -3.49 -8.67 -1.41
C GLN A 40 -4.00 -7.43 -2.17
N LEU A 41 -3.16 -6.41 -2.22
CA LEU A 41 -3.46 -5.15 -2.90
C LEU A 41 -2.23 -4.64 -3.64
N GLY A 42 -2.39 -4.28 -4.91
CA GLY A 42 -1.34 -3.59 -5.66
C GLY A 42 -1.19 -2.16 -5.16
N PHE A 43 0.04 -1.70 -5.03
CA PHE A 43 0.38 -0.34 -4.59
C PHE A 43 1.46 0.23 -5.48
N SER A 44 1.20 1.39 -6.07
CA SER A 44 2.08 2.00 -7.07
C SER A 44 2.36 3.45 -6.73
N LEU A 45 3.62 3.86 -6.96
CA LEU A 45 4.09 5.23 -6.77
C LEU A 45 4.20 5.96 -8.12
N ALA A 46 3.70 7.20 -8.18
CA ALA A 46 3.74 8.00 -9.42
C ALA A 46 5.15 8.45 -9.82
N ASN A 47 6.12 8.37 -8.91
CA ASN A 47 7.51 8.73 -9.18
C ASN A 47 8.29 7.63 -9.92
N GLY A 48 7.67 6.49 -10.23
CA GLY A 48 8.31 5.38 -10.94
C GLY A 48 9.26 4.54 -10.07
N GLU A 49 9.31 4.76 -8.75
CA GLU A 49 10.12 3.97 -7.82
C GLU A 49 9.55 2.56 -7.55
N GLY A 50 8.43 2.21 -8.19
CA GLY A 50 7.99 0.83 -8.38
C GLY A 50 6.56 0.54 -7.93
N GLU A 51 6.13 -0.66 -8.32
CA GLU A 51 4.89 -1.31 -7.90
C GLU A 51 5.22 -2.35 -6.82
N THR A 52 4.42 -2.40 -5.77
CA THR A 52 4.60 -3.31 -4.62
C THR A 52 3.28 -4.00 -4.32
N ILE A 53 3.35 -5.28 -3.93
CA ILE A 53 2.20 -6.03 -3.43
C ILE A 53 2.14 -5.87 -1.91
N LEU A 54 1.03 -5.34 -1.42
CA LEU A 54 0.74 -5.25 0.00
C LEU A 54 0.04 -6.52 0.47
N THR A 55 0.46 -7.02 1.63
CA THR A 55 -0.08 -8.21 2.31
C THR A 55 -0.22 -7.93 3.80
N PRO A 56 -0.86 -8.81 4.60
CA PRO A 56 -0.94 -8.61 6.06
C PRO A 56 0.42 -8.44 6.75
N ASP A 57 1.45 -9.10 6.22
CA ASP A 57 2.82 -9.01 6.75
C ASP A 57 3.66 -7.90 6.07
N ASN A 58 3.14 -7.29 5.01
CA ASN A 58 3.81 -6.22 4.25
C ASN A 58 2.88 -5.01 4.05
N PRO A 59 2.64 -4.21 5.11
CA PRO A 59 1.84 -2.99 5.02
C PRO A 59 2.51 -1.89 4.19
N GLY A 60 1.71 -1.07 3.51
CA GLY A 60 2.19 0.03 2.69
C GLY A 60 2.37 1.32 3.50
N LEU A 61 3.59 1.87 3.54
CA LEU A 61 3.85 3.19 4.13
C LEU A 61 3.80 4.28 3.05
N ILE A 62 2.94 5.26 3.27
CA ILE A 62 2.79 6.45 2.42
C ILE A 62 3.44 7.63 3.14
N LEU A 63 4.39 8.28 2.47
CA LEU A 63 5.02 9.51 2.95
C LEU A 63 4.11 10.73 2.71
N PRO A 64 4.26 11.81 3.48
CA PRO A 64 3.54 13.05 3.23
C PRO A 64 3.69 13.51 1.79
N GLU A 65 2.56 13.83 1.16
CA GLU A 65 2.47 14.32 -0.22
C GLU A 65 2.98 13.37 -1.30
N GLN A 66 3.27 12.11 -0.96
CA GLN A 66 3.65 11.08 -1.91
C GLN A 66 2.44 10.65 -2.74
N THR A 67 2.49 10.91 -4.04
CA THR A 67 1.44 10.48 -4.98
C THR A 67 1.51 8.98 -5.24
N HIS A 68 0.39 8.30 -5.03
CA HIS A 68 0.26 6.86 -5.17
C HIS A 68 -1.18 6.47 -5.54
N TRP A 69 -1.39 5.20 -5.86
CA TRP A 69 -2.70 4.59 -6.04
C TRP A 69 -2.66 3.12 -5.65
N VAL A 70 -3.84 2.49 -5.54
CA VAL A 70 -3.96 1.06 -5.28
C VAL A 70 -4.79 0.33 -6.33
N GLU A 71 -4.48 -0.94 -6.54
CA GLU A 71 -5.16 -1.80 -7.50
C GLU A 71 -5.68 -3.07 -6.82
N LEU A 72 -6.91 -3.44 -7.16
CA LEU A 72 -7.50 -4.68 -6.67
C LEU A 72 -6.87 -5.87 -7.42
N MET A 73 -6.27 -6.78 -6.67
CA MET A 73 -5.72 -8.04 -7.22
C MET A 73 -6.66 -9.23 -7.03
N GLY A 74 -7.73 -9.06 -6.25
CA GLY A 74 -8.70 -10.09 -5.90
C GLY A 74 -9.53 -9.67 -4.68
N PRO A 75 -10.26 -10.62 -4.06
CA PRO A 75 -10.90 -10.40 -2.76
C PRO A 75 -9.85 -9.98 -1.72
N MET A 76 -10.15 -8.93 -0.95
CA MET A 76 -9.24 -8.39 0.05
C MET A 76 -10.02 -7.66 1.15
N GLN A 77 -9.36 -7.45 2.29
CA GLN A 77 -9.79 -6.51 3.30
C GLN A 77 -8.62 -5.61 3.69
N MET A 78 -8.85 -4.30 3.78
CA MET A 78 -7.82 -3.34 4.18
C MET A 78 -8.39 -2.18 4.99
N GLN A 79 -7.51 -1.49 5.72
CA GLN A 79 -7.80 -0.25 6.42
C GLN A 79 -6.65 0.73 6.20
N VAL A 80 -6.95 2.04 6.16
CA VAL A 80 -5.91 3.08 6.15
C VAL A 80 -5.85 3.74 7.52
N HIS A 81 -4.64 3.83 8.07
CA HIS A 81 -4.32 4.59 9.27
C HIS A 81 -3.59 5.87 8.91
N PHE A 82 -3.95 6.98 9.55
CA PHE A 82 -3.33 8.29 9.35
C PHE A 82 -2.62 8.73 10.61
N TYR A 83 -1.40 9.21 10.44
CA TYR A 83 -0.51 9.65 11.50
C TYR A 83 -0.02 11.07 11.22
N ASP A 84 0.18 11.85 12.27
CA ASP A 84 0.80 13.17 12.28
C ASP A 84 2.31 13.12 12.59
N GLN A 85 2.82 11.92 12.86
CA GLN A 85 4.24 11.61 13.03
C GLN A 85 4.57 10.31 12.29
N ARG A 86 5.83 10.11 11.89
CA ARG A 86 6.25 8.88 11.23
C ARG A 86 6.07 7.68 12.19
N PRO A 87 5.38 6.59 11.78
CA PRO A 87 5.33 5.36 12.57
C PRO A 87 6.71 4.69 12.63
N ASP A 88 7.23 4.48 13.83
CA ASP A 88 8.58 3.94 14.06
C ASP A 88 8.73 2.46 13.66
N ASP A 89 7.62 1.71 13.73
CA ASP A 89 7.62 0.24 13.66
C ASP A 89 7.44 -0.30 12.23
N LEU A 90 7.07 0.58 11.29
CA LEU A 90 6.99 0.28 9.85
C LEU A 90 8.34 0.51 9.17
N ARG A 91 9.42 0.06 9.80
CA ARG A 91 10.74 0.12 9.20
C ARG A 91 10.72 -0.69 7.90
N ALA A 92 10.67 0.05 6.79
CA ALA A 92 10.96 -0.34 5.43
C ALA A 92 11.59 -1.74 5.34
N HIS A 93 10.77 -2.78 5.25
CA HIS A 93 11.21 -4.13 4.94
C HIS A 93 11.55 -4.24 3.43
N HIS A 94 12.17 -3.19 2.87
CA HIS A 94 12.92 -3.28 1.62
C HIS A 94 14.22 -4.08 1.89
N ARG A 95 14.08 -5.36 2.26
CA ARG A 95 15.12 -6.34 1.99
C ARG A 95 14.63 -7.15 0.79
N HIS A 96 15.14 -6.75 -0.38
CA HIS A 96 15.26 -7.54 -1.61
C HIS A 96 14.01 -8.37 -1.96
N THR A 97 13.10 -7.78 -2.74
CA THR A 97 12.41 -8.58 -3.75
C THR A 97 13.47 -8.97 -4.78
N ASP A 98 13.85 -10.24 -4.81
CA ASP A 98 14.52 -10.83 -5.97
C ASP A 98 13.71 -10.49 -7.23
N PRO A 99 14.36 -10.24 -8.38
CA PRO A 99 13.63 -9.97 -9.61
C PRO A 99 12.68 -11.14 -9.91
N ILE A 100 11.41 -10.82 -10.18
CA ILE A 100 10.46 -11.75 -10.78
C ILE A 100 11.19 -12.42 -11.95
N ALA A 101 11.48 -13.71 -11.81
CA ALA A 101 12.01 -14.52 -12.89
C ALA A 101 10.96 -14.49 -14.00
N ALA A 102 11.36 -13.99 -15.17
CA ALA A 102 10.55 -14.07 -16.37
C ALA A 102 10.12 -15.53 -16.59
N PRO A 103 8.84 -15.80 -16.97
CA PRO A 103 8.41 -17.15 -17.23
C PRO A 103 9.26 -17.75 -18.35
N ALA A 104 9.81 -18.94 -18.08
CA ALA A 104 10.58 -19.69 -19.05
C ALA A 104 9.73 -19.94 -20.30
N THR A 105 10.20 -19.43 -21.44
CA THR A 105 9.64 -19.75 -22.75
C THR A 105 9.78 -21.25 -22.98
N ILE A 106 8.66 -21.95 -22.94
CA ILE A 106 8.57 -23.34 -23.42
C ILE A 106 8.40 -23.23 -24.94
N THR A 107 9.47 -23.43 -25.69
CA THR A 107 9.41 -23.72 -27.13
C THR A 107 9.35 -25.24 -27.31
N ALA A 108 8.49 -25.65 -28.25
CA ALA A 108 8.11 -27.01 -28.60
C ALA A 108 9.27 -27.94 -29.02
#